data_AF-A0A9X9LRF9-F1
#
_entry.id   AF-A0A9X9LRF9-F1
#
_cell.length_a   1.000
_cell.length_b   1.000
_cell.length_c   1.000
_cell.angle_alpha   90.00
_cell.angle_beta   90.00
_cell.angle_gamma   90.00
#
_symmetry.space_group_name_H-M   'P 1'
#
loop_
_entity.id
_entity.type
_entity.pdbx_description
1 polymer ?
#
loop_
_entity_poly.entity_id
_entity_poly.type
_entity_poly.pdbx_seq_one_letter_code
_entity_poly.pdbx_strand_id
1 'polypeptide(L)'
;MWTLKRQLLMLLNIVLVSELLGARWFPKTLPCDVSLDAPKAHVIVDCTDKHLTEIPGGIPTNVTNLTLTINHIPSLSPASFHQLDYLVEIDFRCNCIPVRLGPKDHLCPRRPQIKPRSFTRLTYLKSLYLDGNQLLEIPAGLPPNLQLLSLEANSIFSIM
;
A
#
# COMPACT_ATOMS: atom_id res chain seq x y z
N MET A 1 -50.26 -1.00 -25.42
CA MET A 1 -48.95 -1.25 -26.08
C MET A 1 -47.88 -0.17 -25.83
N TRP A 2 -48.23 1.04 -25.36
CA TRP A 2 -47.26 2.14 -25.15
C TRP A 2 -46.59 2.18 -23.77
N THR A 3 -47.18 1.54 -22.76
CA THR A 3 -46.68 1.50 -21.38
C THR A 3 -45.53 0.50 -21.18
N LEU A 4 -45.57 -0.64 -21.87
CA LEU A 4 -44.54 -1.70 -21.76
C LEU A 4 -43.20 -1.28 -22.37
N LYS A 5 -43.20 -0.53 -23.49
CA LYS A 5 -41.99 0.02 -24.12
C LYS A 5 -41.28 1.06 -23.23
N ARG A 6 -42.02 1.88 -22.49
CA ARG A 6 -41.45 2.86 -21.54
C ARG A 6 -40.80 2.19 -20.33
N GLN A 7 -41.41 1.14 -19.79
CA GLN A 7 -40.82 0.41 -18.67
C GLN A 7 -39.54 -0.34 -19.08
N LEU A 8 -39.50 -0.91 -20.29
CA LEU A 8 -38.29 -1.56 -20.82
C LEU A 8 -37.14 -0.55 -21.04
N LEU A 9 -37.45 0.67 -21.52
CA LEU A 9 -36.45 1.73 -21.73
C LEU A 9 -35.92 2.31 -20.41
N MET A 10 -36.76 2.36 -19.38
CA MET A 10 -36.36 2.77 -18.02
C MET A 10 -35.47 1.70 -17.37
N LEU A 11 -35.82 0.42 -17.52
CA LEU A 11 -35.00 -0.69 -17.01
C LEU A 11 -33.65 -0.80 -17.73
N LEU A 12 -33.60 -0.59 -19.05
CA LEU A 12 -32.35 -0.57 -19.82
C LEU A 12 -31.45 0.60 -19.39
N ASN A 13 -32.03 1.78 -19.13
CA ASN A 13 -31.29 2.93 -18.57
C ASN A 13 -30.81 2.67 -17.14
N ILE A 14 -31.57 1.97 -16.30
CA ILE A 14 -31.14 1.64 -14.93
C ILE A 14 -29.98 0.63 -14.96
N VAL A 15 -29.98 -0.35 -15.88
CA VAL A 15 -28.86 -1.30 -16.06
C VAL A 15 -27.61 -0.57 -16.58
N LEU A 16 -27.75 0.28 -17.60
CA LEU A 16 -26.67 1.14 -18.11
C LEU A 16 -26.14 2.09 -17.03
N VAL A 17 -27.02 2.68 -16.23
CA VAL A 17 -26.65 3.53 -15.10
C VAL A 17 -26.01 2.71 -13.98
N SER A 18 -26.38 1.45 -13.74
CA SER A 18 -25.68 0.60 -12.76
C SER A 18 -24.27 0.19 -13.23
N GLU A 19 -24.05 0.01 -14.53
CA GLU A 19 -22.70 -0.16 -15.09
C GLU A 19 -21.90 1.16 -15.06
N LEU A 20 -22.55 2.31 -15.22
CA LEU A 20 -21.96 3.66 -15.08
C LEU A 20 -21.78 4.10 -13.60
N LEU A 21 -22.54 3.53 -12.67
CA LEU A 21 -22.45 3.72 -11.21
C LEU A 21 -21.42 2.78 -10.57
N GLY A 22 -20.58 2.13 -11.37
CA GLY A 22 -19.22 1.74 -10.97
C GLY A 22 -18.30 2.94 -10.71
N ALA A 23 -18.85 4.12 -10.40
CA ALA A 23 -18.12 5.28 -9.91
C ALA A 23 -17.50 4.91 -8.55
N ARG A 24 -16.30 4.36 -8.64
CA ARG A 24 -15.43 3.94 -7.55
C ARG A 24 -15.37 5.04 -6.49
N TRP A 25 -15.91 4.77 -5.29
CA TRP A 25 -15.97 5.69 -4.15
C TRP A 25 -14.61 5.82 -3.46
N PHE A 26 -13.55 6.12 -4.21
CA PHE A 26 -12.25 6.42 -3.62
C PHE A 26 -12.09 7.93 -3.45
N PRO A 27 -11.54 8.39 -2.31
CA PRO A 27 -11.38 9.81 -2.06
C PRO A 27 -10.47 10.42 -3.12
N LYS A 28 -10.97 11.43 -3.85
CA LYS A 28 -10.23 12.15 -4.90
C LYS A 28 -8.96 12.84 -4.40
N THR A 29 -8.79 12.94 -3.09
CA THR A 29 -7.65 13.58 -2.41
C THR A 29 -6.51 12.62 -2.08
N LEU A 30 -6.72 11.31 -2.19
CA LEU A 30 -5.65 10.34 -1.97
C LEU A 30 -4.67 10.42 -3.15
N PRO A 31 -3.37 10.70 -2.92
CA PRO A 31 -2.39 10.83 -3.99
C PRO A 31 -1.91 9.47 -4.54
N CYS A 32 -2.78 8.46 -4.50
CA CYS A 32 -2.45 7.08 -4.86
C CYS A 32 -3.51 6.52 -5.81
N ASP A 33 -3.08 5.63 -6.68
CA ASP A 33 -3.95 4.95 -7.62
C ASP A 33 -4.64 3.79 -6.92
N VAL A 34 -5.97 3.74 -7.00
CA VAL A 34 -6.77 2.69 -6.34
C VAL A 34 -7.46 1.81 -7.38
N SER A 35 -7.23 0.50 -7.26
CA SER A 35 -7.81 -0.50 -8.16
C SER A 35 -8.36 -1.71 -7.39
N LEU A 36 -9.24 -2.46 -8.05
CA LEU A 36 -9.89 -3.64 -7.52
C LEU A 36 -9.56 -4.84 -8.42
N ASP A 37 -8.95 -5.89 -7.86
CA ASP A 37 -8.85 -7.21 -8.51
C ASP A 37 -10.07 -8.03 -8.07
N ALA A 38 -11.18 -7.84 -8.80
CA ALA A 38 -12.50 -8.41 -8.46
C ALA A 38 -12.49 -9.95 -8.28
N PRO A 39 -11.84 -10.75 -9.15
CA PRO A 39 -11.74 -12.20 -8.95
C PRO A 39 -11.11 -12.63 -7.63
N LYS A 40 -10.17 -11.84 -7.11
CA LYS A 40 -9.49 -12.12 -5.83
C LYS A 40 -10.05 -11.33 -4.66
N ALA A 41 -10.98 -10.42 -4.91
CA ALA A 41 -11.48 -9.44 -3.96
C ALA A 41 -10.35 -8.60 -3.30
N HIS A 42 -9.26 -8.32 -4.03
CA HIS A 42 -8.17 -7.48 -3.51
C HIS A 42 -8.42 -6.01 -3.84
N VAL A 43 -8.16 -5.14 -2.87
CA VAL A 43 -8.15 -3.69 -3.03
C VAL A 43 -6.70 -3.23 -3.00
N ILE A 44 -6.24 -2.70 -4.12
CA ILE A 44 -4.84 -2.36 -4.36
C ILE A 44 -4.72 -0.84 -4.34
N VAL A 45 -3.81 -0.34 -3.51
CA VAL A 45 -3.46 1.08 -3.41
C VAL A 45 -1.99 1.24 -3.79
N ASP A 46 -1.75 1.94 -4.89
CA ASP A 46 -0.42 2.18 -5.43
C ASP A 46 -0.02 3.65 -5.27
N CYS A 47 0.93 3.89 -4.38
CA CYS A 47 1.52 5.19 -4.09
C CYS A 47 2.98 5.28 -4.58
N THR A 48 3.34 4.55 -5.63
CA THR A 48 4.70 4.56 -6.18
C THR A 48 5.08 5.97 -6.67
N ASP A 49 6.26 6.44 -6.27
CA ASP A 49 6.87 7.70 -6.76
C ASP A 49 5.99 8.95 -6.59
N LYS A 50 5.25 9.02 -5.47
CA LYS A 50 4.38 10.16 -5.14
C LYS A 50 5.07 11.19 -4.23
N HIS A 51 6.39 11.07 -4.06
CA HIS A 51 7.22 11.96 -3.25
C HIS A 51 6.74 12.07 -1.78
N LEU A 52 6.15 10.99 -1.26
CA LEU A 52 5.52 10.96 0.06
C LEU A 52 6.57 11.06 1.17
N THR A 53 6.26 11.85 2.20
CA THR A 53 7.04 11.92 3.45
C THR A 53 6.32 11.26 4.62
N GLU A 54 5.07 10.86 4.42
CA GLU A 54 4.25 10.10 5.35
C GLU A 54 3.29 9.18 4.57
N ILE A 55 2.72 8.18 5.25
CA ILE A 55 1.64 7.38 4.66
C ILE A 55 0.39 8.26 4.60
N PRO A 56 -0.23 8.46 3.42
CA PRO A 56 -1.35 9.38 3.29
C PRO A 56 -2.58 8.88 4.04
N GLY A 57 -3.33 9.81 4.63
CA GLY A 57 -4.66 9.52 5.14
C GLY A 57 -5.65 9.21 4.01
N GLY A 58 -6.76 8.56 4.36
CA GLY A 58 -7.83 8.24 3.39
C GLY A 58 -7.58 7.00 2.55
N ILE A 59 -6.55 6.20 2.86
CA ILE A 59 -6.41 4.85 2.34
C ILE A 59 -7.66 4.04 2.74
N PRO A 60 -8.33 3.34 1.80
CA PRO A 60 -9.48 2.51 2.11
C PRO A 60 -9.15 1.46 3.19
N THR A 61 -10.00 1.33 4.20
CA THR A 61 -9.76 0.40 5.32
C THR A 61 -9.77 -1.07 4.89
N ASN A 62 -10.39 -1.38 3.75
CA ASN A 62 -10.40 -2.70 3.12
C ASN A 62 -9.22 -2.94 2.16
N VAL A 63 -8.19 -2.10 2.18
CA VAL A 63 -6.96 -2.30 1.40
C VAL A 63 -6.31 -3.63 1.73
N THR A 64 -5.88 -4.36 0.70
CA THR A 64 -5.17 -5.65 0.82
C THR A 64 -3.72 -5.55 0.38
N ASN A 65 -3.43 -4.73 -0.64
CA ASN A 65 -2.10 -4.51 -1.17
C ASN A 65 -1.79 -3.01 -1.14
N LEU A 66 -0.72 -2.64 -0.45
CA LEU A 66 -0.27 -1.25 -0.33
C LEU A 66 1.16 -1.10 -0.84
N THR A 67 1.33 -0.32 -1.90
CA THR A 67 2.64 -0.01 -2.48
C THR A 67 3.03 1.43 -2.13
N LEU A 68 4.17 1.59 -1.46
CA LEU A 68 4.75 2.86 -1.00
C LEU A 68 6.18 3.03 -1.55
N THR A 69 6.47 2.37 -2.67
CA THR A 69 7.81 2.26 -3.26
C THR A 69 8.30 3.61 -3.83
N ILE A 70 9.60 3.87 -3.71
CA ILE A 70 10.24 5.11 -4.21
C ILE A 70 9.56 6.35 -3.59
N ASN A 71 9.61 6.44 -2.27
CA ASN A 71 9.14 7.62 -1.53
C ASN A 71 10.21 8.06 -0.53
N HIS A 72 9.87 8.95 0.38
CA HIS A 72 10.78 9.54 1.37
C HIS A 72 10.24 9.41 2.80
N ILE A 73 9.53 8.31 3.10
CA ILE A 73 8.88 8.09 4.38
C ILE A 73 9.95 7.73 5.43
N PRO A 74 10.20 8.57 6.46
CA PRO A 74 11.36 8.45 7.33
C PRO A 74 11.15 7.46 8.49
N SER A 75 9.92 7.01 8.73
CA SER A 75 9.65 6.06 9.79
C SER A 75 8.33 5.32 9.63
N LEU A 76 8.32 4.08 10.12
CA LEU A 76 7.10 3.31 10.36
C LEU A 76 6.87 3.17 11.87
N SER A 77 5.61 3.23 12.27
CA SER A 77 5.18 3.13 13.66
C SER A 77 3.92 2.27 13.77
N PRO A 78 3.50 1.87 14.98
CA PRO A 78 2.22 1.19 15.18
C PRO A 78 0.99 1.96 14.65
N ALA A 79 1.11 3.28 14.47
CA ALA A 79 0.06 4.12 13.91
C ALA A 79 0.04 4.14 12.37
N SER A 80 1.15 3.78 11.71
CA SER A 80 1.33 3.87 10.26
C SER A 80 0.32 3.04 9.47
N PHE A 81 -0.09 1.89 10.02
CA PHE A 81 -1.06 0.98 9.40
C PHE A 81 -2.33 0.84 10.24
N HIS A 82 -2.62 1.82 11.11
CA HIS A 82 -3.82 1.79 11.93
C HIS A 82 -5.08 1.75 11.04
N GLN A 83 -6.03 0.86 11.35
CA GLN A 83 -7.26 0.60 10.57
C GLN A 83 -7.06 -0.05 9.20
N LEU A 84 -5.82 -0.43 8.84
CA LEU A 84 -5.52 -1.17 7.61
C LEU A 84 -5.37 -2.67 7.93
N ASP A 85 -6.35 -3.22 8.66
CA ASP A 85 -6.23 -4.53 9.29
C ASP A 85 -6.25 -5.70 8.28
N TYR A 86 -6.72 -5.46 7.04
CA TYR A 86 -6.83 -6.47 5.97
C TYR A 86 -5.60 -6.55 5.05
N LEU A 87 -4.51 -5.85 5.39
CA LEU A 87 -3.28 -5.87 4.59
C LEU A 87 -2.71 -7.29 4.49
N VAL A 88 -2.53 -7.75 3.26
CA VAL A 88 -1.89 -9.02 2.87
C VAL A 88 -0.48 -8.76 2.37
N GLU A 89 -0.27 -7.63 1.70
CA GLU A 89 1.02 -7.24 1.14
C GLU A 89 1.32 -5.77 1.41
N ILE A 90 2.53 -5.52 1.90
CA ILE A 90 3.11 -4.18 2.00
C ILE A 90 4.40 -4.16 1.20
N ASP A 91 4.43 -3.28 0.22
CA ASP A 91 5.64 -2.94 -0.52
C ASP A 91 6.15 -1.57 -0.08
N PHE A 92 7.22 -1.55 0.72
CA PHE A 92 7.83 -0.34 1.26
C PHE A 92 9.27 -0.19 0.76
N ARG A 93 9.55 -0.65 -0.47
CA ARG A 93 10.89 -0.60 -1.04
C ARG A 93 11.36 0.82 -1.31
N CYS A 94 12.68 1.01 -1.31
CA CYS A 94 13.33 2.20 -1.83
C CYS A 94 12.87 3.53 -1.20
N ASN A 95 12.50 3.54 0.10
CA ASN A 95 12.21 4.78 0.81
C ASN A 95 13.49 5.52 1.26
N CYS A 96 14.65 4.86 1.13
CA CYS A 96 15.95 5.45 1.41
C CYS A 96 17.07 4.65 0.71
N ILE A 97 17.21 4.87 -0.59
CA ILE A 97 18.18 4.13 -1.40
C ILE A 97 19.62 4.47 -0.94
N PRO A 98 20.53 3.48 -0.82
CA PRO A 98 21.94 3.73 -0.49
C PRO A 98 22.61 4.70 -1.47
N VAL A 99 23.49 5.57 -0.96
CA VAL A 99 24.22 6.61 -1.75
C VAL A 99 24.93 6.06 -3.00
N ARG A 100 25.36 4.80 -2.98
CA ARG A 100 26.05 4.15 -4.11
C ARG A 100 25.09 3.64 -5.20
N LEU A 101 23.84 3.40 -4.86
CA LEU A 101 22.81 2.83 -5.74
C LEU A 101 21.78 3.89 -6.18
N GLY A 102 21.58 4.93 -5.38
CA GLY A 102 20.54 5.94 -5.58
C GLY A 102 21.00 7.18 -6.35
N PRO A 103 20.06 8.11 -6.62
CA PRO A 103 20.34 9.39 -7.26
C PRO A 103 21.35 10.21 -6.44
N LYS A 104 22.28 10.90 -7.12
CA LYS A 104 23.34 11.70 -6.49
C LYS A 104 22.86 13.07 -6.04
N ASP A 105 21.82 13.56 -6.69
CA ASP A 105 21.11 14.82 -6.48
C ASP A 105 20.08 14.73 -5.34
N HIS A 106 19.61 13.54 -5.00
CA HIS A 106 18.65 13.32 -3.92
C HIS A 106 19.10 12.22 -2.97
N LEU A 107 19.95 12.60 -2.02
CA LEU A 107 20.50 11.69 -1.03
C LEU A 107 19.55 11.54 0.16
N CYS A 108 19.30 10.30 0.56
CA CYS A 108 18.56 10.03 1.79
C CYS A 108 19.36 10.54 3.01
N PRO A 109 18.84 11.52 3.77
CA PRO A 109 19.60 12.14 4.86
C PRO A 109 19.73 11.23 6.09
N ARG A 110 18.78 10.30 6.27
CA ARG A 110 18.74 9.37 7.39
C ARG A 110 17.92 8.13 7.03
N ARG A 111 18.43 6.96 7.41
CA ARG A 111 17.70 5.69 7.26
C ARG A 111 16.32 5.71 7.94
N PRO A 112 15.30 5.11 7.31
CA PRO A 112 13.99 4.88 7.91
C PRO A 112 14.09 4.20 9.26
N GLN A 113 13.32 4.71 10.23
CA GLN A 113 13.19 4.09 11.54
C GLN A 113 11.94 3.22 11.58
N ILE A 114 12.10 1.90 11.66
CA ILE A 114 10.98 0.99 11.90
C ILE A 114 10.84 0.84 13.41
N LYS A 115 9.84 1.50 14.01
CA LYS A 115 9.62 1.41 15.46
C LYS A 115 9.13 0.00 15.82
N PRO A 116 9.40 -0.49 17.05
CA PRO A 116 8.87 -1.76 17.51
C PRO A 116 7.35 -1.83 17.36
N ARG A 117 6.83 -3.02 17.03
CA ARG A 117 5.39 -3.28 16.88
C ARG A 117 4.71 -2.56 15.71
N SER A 118 5.46 -2.07 14.72
CA SER A 118 4.89 -1.44 13.53
C SER A 118 4.03 -2.41 12.70
N PHE A 119 4.33 -3.71 12.73
CA PHE A 119 3.63 -4.72 11.92
C PHE A 119 2.83 -5.74 12.75
N THR A 120 2.93 -5.73 14.07
CA THR A 120 2.41 -6.81 14.93
C THR A 120 0.89 -7.02 14.85
N ARG A 121 0.13 -5.96 14.50
CA ARG A 121 -1.33 -6.03 14.40
C ARG A 121 -1.82 -6.54 13.04
N LEU A 122 -0.94 -6.63 12.05
CA LEU A 122 -1.28 -7.01 10.69
C LEU A 122 -1.36 -8.54 10.59
N THR A 123 -2.43 -9.10 11.15
CA THR A 123 -2.60 -10.56 11.27
C THR A 123 -2.77 -11.27 9.93
N TYR A 124 -3.14 -10.56 8.88
CA TYR A 124 -3.30 -11.10 7.53
C TYR A 124 -2.07 -10.92 6.63
N LEU A 125 -1.03 -10.24 7.12
CA LEU A 125 0.15 -9.91 6.32
C LEU A 125 0.94 -11.17 5.96
N LYS A 126 1.14 -11.38 4.66
CA LYS A 126 1.89 -12.50 4.09
C LYS A 126 3.19 -12.04 3.43
N SER A 127 3.20 -10.87 2.81
CA SER A 127 4.36 -10.37 2.06
C SER A 127 4.77 -9.00 2.57
N LEU A 128 6.05 -8.85 2.91
CA LEU A 128 6.64 -7.60 3.36
C LEU A 128 7.94 -7.33 2.60
N TYR A 129 7.95 -6.28 1.79
CA TYR A 129 9.13 -5.85 1.05
C TYR A 129 9.71 -4.58 1.69
N LEU A 130 10.96 -4.68 2.14
CA LEU A 130 11.70 -3.62 2.83
C LEU A 130 13.06 -3.34 2.17
N ASP A 131 13.19 -3.70 0.90
CA ASP A 131 14.44 -3.56 0.15
C ASP A 131 14.86 -2.09 -0.01
N GLY A 132 16.17 -1.84 -0.06
CA GLY A 132 16.68 -0.50 -0.39
C GLY A 132 16.34 0.58 0.65
N ASN A 133 16.35 0.22 1.93
CA ASN A 133 15.98 1.12 3.04
C ASN A 133 17.12 1.39 4.03
N GLN A 134 18.36 0.97 3.73
CA GLN A 134 19.51 1.12 4.64
C GLN A 134 19.25 0.61 6.08
N LEU A 135 18.41 -0.42 6.23
CA LEU A 135 18.18 -1.06 7.52
C LEU A 135 19.48 -1.68 8.03
N LEU A 136 19.73 -1.56 9.33
CA LEU A 136 20.91 -2.15 9.99
C LEU A 136 20.63 -3.54 10.55
N GLU A 137 19.36 -3.83 10.85
CA GLU A 137 18.92 -5.04 11.51
C GLU A 137 17.58 -5.49 10.90
N ILE A 138 17.27 -6.77 11.08
CA ILE A 138 15.96 -7.33 10.73
C ILE A 138 14.92 -6.71 11.69
N PRO A 139 13.79 -6.16 11.20
CA PRO A 139 12.79 -5.56 12.06
C PRO A 139 12.20 -6.56 13.07
N ALA A 140 12.14 -6.16 14.34
CA ALA A 140 11.52 -6.96 15.38
C ALA A 140 9.98 -6.88 15.35
N GLY A 141 9.30 -7.93 15.82
CA GLY A 141 7.84 -7.96 15.91
C GLY A 141 7.15 -8.11 14.56
N LEU A 142 7.71 -8.91 13.66
CA LEU A 142 7.02 -9.34 12.45
C LEU A 142 5.83 -10.24 12.82
N PRO A 143 4.71 -10.16 12.07
CA PRO A 143 3.55 -11.01 12.33
C PRO A 143 3.87 -12.48 12.02
N PRO A 144 3.32 -13.44 12.77
CA PRO A 144 3.66 -14.86 12.63
C PRO A 144 3.19 -15.49 11.31
N ASN A 145 2.24 -14.85 10.61
CA ASN A 145 1.70 -15.33 9.34
C ASN A 145 2.52 -14.87 8.12
N LEU A 146 3.62 -14.15 8.33
CA LEU A 146 4.47 -13.67 7.26
C LEU A 146 5.11 -14.85 6.51
N GLN A 147 4.91 -14.89 5.19
CA GLN A 147 5.40 -15.94 4.30
C GLN A 147 6.61 -15.47 3.48
N LEU A 148 6.67 -14.17 3.18
CA LEU A 148 7.73 -13.55 2.41
C LEU A 148 8.21 -12.28 3.13
N LEU A 149 9.52 -12.22 3.35
CA LEU A 149 10.23 -11.05 3.83
C LEU A 149 11.38 -10.74 2.88
N SER A 150 11.36 -9.57 2.24
CA SER A 150 12.43 -9.11 1.37
C SER A 150 13.20 -7.97 2.03
N LEU A 151 14.52 -8.12 2.12
CA LEU A 151 15.44 -7.20 2.81
C LEU A 151 16.69 -6.89 1.96
N GLU A 152 16.62 -7.05 0.65
CA GLU A 152 17.70 -6.78 -0.29
C GLU A 152 18.15 -5.31 -0.23
N ALA A 153 19.39 -5.04 -0.65
CA ALA A 153 19.95 -3.68 -0.70
C ALA A 153 19.83 -2.88 0.62
N ASN A 154 19.83 -3.57 1.76
CA ASN A 154 19.96 -2.98 3.09
C ASN A 154 21.43 -3.03 3.58
N SER A 155 21.66 -2.63 4.81
CA SER A 155 22.97 -2.65 5.48
C SER A 155 23.02 -3.68 6.61
N ILE A 156 22.26 -4.76 6.47
CA ILE A 156 22.25 -5.91 7.39
C ILE A 156 23.42 -6.82 7.01
N PHE A 157 24.40 -6.93 7.90
CA PHE A 157 25.61 -7.75 7.69
C PHE A 157 25.73 -8.91 8.70
N SER A 158 24.79 -9.02 9.63
CA SER A 158 24.75 -10.08 10.64
C SER A 158 23.31 -10.50 10.91
N ILE A 159 23.12 -11.81 11.07
CA ILE A 159 21.88 -12.41 11.56
C ILE A 159 22.22 -12.94 12.94
N MET A 160 21.60 -12.35 13.97
CA MET A 160 21.76 -12.77 15.37
C MET A 160 20.85 -13.95 15.71
#